data_AF-A0A382V1U7-F1
#
_entry.id   AF-A0A382V1U7-F1
#
_cell.length_a   1.000
_cell.length_b   1.000
_cell.length_c   1.000
_cell.angle_alpha   90.00
_cell.angle_beta   90.00
_cell.angle_gamma   90.00
#
_symmetry.space_group_name_H-M   'P 1'
#
loop_
_entity.id
_entity.type
_entity.pdbx_description
1 polymer ?
#
loop_
_entity_poly.entity_id
_entity_poly.type
_entity_poly.pdbx_seq_one_letter_code
_entity_poly.pdbx_strand_id
1 'polypeptide(L)'
;VMVRFLHATAIMAPDFGAETLKSYPSPQGQNFYRVDEVVTIKTNAFVFDQQWTGFEHLTKGTLIGHDGPRAIIAPFEPTVLIMPTRRLYPGKTAVRLAQPITPND
;
A
#
# COMPACT_ATOMS: atom_id res chain seq x y z
N VAL A 1 -16.92 6.66 -4.54
CA VAL A 1 -15.51 6.91 -4.91
C VAL A 1 -15.33 7.18 -6.41
N MET A 2 -15.80 6.30 -7.31
CA MET A 2 -15.64 6.45 -8.76
C MET A 2 -16.12 7.80 -9.33
N VAL A 3 -17.29 8.30 -8.90
CA VAL A 3 -17.83 9.58 -9.38
C VAL A 3 -16.89 10.77 -9.08
N ARG A 4 -16.27 10.79 -7.89
CA ARG A 4 -15.28 11.84 -7.52
C ARG A 4 -14.04 11.78 -8.44
N PHE A 5 -13.58 10.57 -8.77
CA PHE A 5 -12.46 10.38 -9.70
C PHE A 5 -12.80 10.89 -11.11
N LEU A 6 -13.95 10.48 -11.67
CA LEU A 6 -14.38 10.93 -12.99
C LEU A 6 -14.52 12.45 -13.06
N HIS A 7 -15.10 13.05 -12.02
CA HIS A 7 -15.22 14.51 -11.91
C HIS A 7 -13.84 15.20 -11.83
N ALA A 8 -12.89 14.66 -11.08
CA ALA A 8 -11.54 15.21 -10.98
C ALA A 8 -10.75 15.13 -12.30
N THR A 9 -11.00 14.11 -13.11
CA THR A 9 -10.34 13.94 -14.42
C THR A 9 -10.95 14.78 -15.55
N ALA A 10 -12.12 15.40 -15.33
CA ALA A 10 -12.87 16.15 -16.34
C ALA A 10 -13.16 15.37 -17.65
N ILE A 11 -13.18 14.03 -17.60
CA ILE A 11 -13.51 13.17 -18.75
C ILE A 11 -15.01 13.23 -19.07
N MET A 12 -15.84 13.46 -18.05
CA MET A 12 -17.30 13.56 -18.17
C MET A 12 -17.76 15.01 -18.16
N ALA A 13 -19.01 15.25 -18.57
CA ALA A 13 -19.64 16.56 -18.45
C ALA A 13 -19.61 17.05 -16.98
N PRO A 14 -19.50 18.36 -16.72
CA PRO A 14 -19.33 18.90 -15.36
C PRO A 14 -20.47 18.56 -14.38
N ASP A 15 -21.67 18.30 -14.88
CA ASP A 15 -22.86 17.95 -14.11
C ASP A 15 -23.00 16.42 -13.87
N PHE A 16 -22.13 15.61 -14.48
CA PHE A 16 -22.18 14.16 -14.36
C PHE A 16 -22.05 13.71 -12.90
N GLY A 17 -23.08 13.02 -12.41
CA GLY A 17 -23.09 12.47 -11.05
C GLY A 17 -23.21 13.53 -9.94
N ALA A 18 -23.60 14.77 -10.25
CA ALA A 18 -23.74 15.85 -9.28
C ALA A 18 -24.68 15.50 -8.11
N GLU A 19 -25.83 14.88 -8.39
CA GLU A 19 -26.77 14.44 -7.34
C GLU A 19 -26.18 13.31 -6.48
N THR A 20 -25.40 12.41 -7.07
CA THR A 20 -24.68 11.36 -6.34
C THR A 20 -23.58 11.95 -5.45
N LEU A 21 -22.90 13.01 -5.89
CA LEU A 21 -21.87 13.67 -5.10
C LEU A 21 -22.44 14.42 -3.90
N LYS A 22 -23.63 15.01 -4.02
CA LYS A 22 -24.32 15.71 -2.92
C LYS A 22 -24.67 14.78 -1.76
N SER A 23 -24.96 13.51 -2.03
CA SER A 23 -25.28 12.51 -1.00
C SER A 23 -24.06 11.89 -0.34
N TYR A 24 -22.85 12.11 -0.88
CA TYR A 24 -21.63 11.57 -0.30
C TYR A 24 -21.13 12.44 0.85
N PRO A 25 -20.61 11.83 1.93
CA PRO A 25 -19.90 12.58 2.96
C PRO A 25 -18.71 13.31 2.33
N SER A 26 -18.30 14.41 2.97
CA SER A 26 -17.07 15.12 2.63
C SER A 26 -15.90 14.14 2.55
N PRO A 27 -14.99 14.30 1.57
CA PRO A 27 -13.80 13.46 1.50
C PRO A 27 -13.05 13.50 2.82
N GLN A 28 -12.70 12.32 3.34
CA GLN A 28 -11.75 12.25 4.45
C GLN A 28 -10.38 12.74 3.96
N GLY A 29 -9.53 13.14 4.90
CA GLY A 29 -8.14 13.50 4.61
C GLY A 29 -7.42 12.36 3.88
N GLN A 30 -6.51 12.72 2.98
CA GLN A 30 -5.68 11.76 2.28
C GLN A 30 -4.51 11.34 3.18
N ASN A 31 -4.27 10.04 3.28
CA ASN A 31 -3.08 9.51 3.95
C ASN A 31 -1.89 9.54 2.99
N PHE A 32 -0.71 9.88 3.52
CA PHE A 32 0.53 9.90 2.77
C PHE A 32 1.52 8.93 3.40
N TYR A 33 2.29 8.24 2.55
CA TYR A 33 3.25 7.24 2.97
C TYR A 33 4.56 7.43 2.21
N ARG A 34 5.68 7.45 2.93
CA ARG A 34 7.01 7.46 2.33
C ARG A 34 7.54 6.04 2.29
N VAL A 35 7.92 5.55 1.10
CA VAL A 35 8.54 4.23 0.94
C VAL A 35 10.01 4.34 1.31
N ASP A 36 10.41 3.65 2.38
CA ASP A 36 11.78 3.67 2.89
C ASP A 36 12.57 2.40 2.50
N GLU A 37 11.89 1.25 2.33
CA GLU A 37 12.54 0.00 1.90
C GLU A 37 11.73 -0.77 0.83
N VAL A 38 12.44 -1.46 -0.06
CA VAL A 38 11.85 -2.36 -1.06
C VAL A 38 12.37 -3.77 -0.86
N VAL A 39 11.49 -4.70 -0.49
CA VAL A 39 11.84 -6.12 -0.38
C VAL A 39 11.82 -6.73 -1.78
N THR A 40 13.01 -7.07 -2.29
CA THR A 40 13.16 -7.75 -3.59
C THR A 40 13.44 -9.22 -3.36
N ILE A 41 12.64 -10.08 -3.99
CA ILE A 41 12.77 -11.54 -3.91
C ILE A 41 14.12 -11.95 -4.49
N LYS A 42 14.87 -12.73 -3.72
CA LYS A 42 16.20 -13.23 -4.08
C LYS A 42 16.18 -14.71 -4.42
N THR A 43 15.29 -15.49 -3.81
CA THR A 43 15.27 -16.94 -3.98
C THR A 43 13.91 -17.44 -4.48
N ASN A 44 13.88 -18.68 -4.98
CA ASN A 44 12.63 -19.37 -5.32
C ASN A 44 11.88 -19.88 -4.08
N ALA A 45 12.45 -19.70 -2.88
CA ALA A 45 11.87 -20.14 -1.61
C ALA A 45 11.22 -18.98 -0.84
N PHE A 46 10.89 -17.88 -1.52
CA PHE A 46 10.21 -16.76 -0.88
C PHE A 46 8.77 -17.13 -0.53
N VAL A 47 8.38 -16.82 0.70
CA VAL A 47 7.02 -17.04 1.22
C VAL A 47 6.66 -15.92 2.20
N PHE A 48 5.47 -15.36 2.05
CA PHE A 48 4.90 -14.52 3.10
C PHE A 48 4.41 -15.40 4.26
N ASP A 49 4.55 -14.93 5.50
CA ASP A 49 4.14 -15.71 6.67
C ASP A 49 2.60 -15.89 6.75
N GLN A 50 1.87 -14.94 6.17
CA GLN A 50 0.43 -14.97 6.00
C GLN A 50 0.00 -14.25 4.72
N GLN A 51 -1.31 -14.24 4.46
CA GLN A 51 -1.87 -13.49 3.35
C GLN A 51 -1.97 -11.99 3.69
N TRP A 52 -0.96 -11.23 3.27
CA TRP A 52 -0.99 -9.77 3.33
C TRP A 52 -1.85 -9.17 2.21
N THR A 53 -2.70 -8.20 2.57
CA THR A 53 -3.60 -7.48 1.66
C THR A 53 -3.03 -6.14 1.21
N GLY A 54 -2.19 -5.50 2.03
CA GLY A 54 -1.65 -4.18 1.85
C GLY A 54 -2.31 -3.14 2.76
N PHE A 55 -1.53 -2.12 3.12
CA PHE A 55 -1.84 -1.06 4.09
C PHE A 55 -2.02 -1.52 5.54
N GLU A 56 -1.62 -2.75 5.90
CA GLU A 56 -1.49 -3.14 7.29
C GLU A 56 -0.39 -2.30 7.96
N HIS A 57 -0.65 -1.84 9.18
CA HIS A 57 0.32 -1.14 10.03
C HIS A 57 0.91 -2.14 11.01
N LEU A 58 2.16 -2.55 10.78
CA LEU A 58 2.86 -3.54 11.57
C LEU A 58 3.71 -2.87 12.64
N THR A 59 3.77 -3.48 13.81
CA THR A 59 4.74 -3.10 14.84
C THR A 59 6.15 -3.50 14.39
N LYS A 60 7.16 -2.73 14.81
CA LYS A 60 8.57 -3.03 14.48
C LYS A 60 8.95 -4.43 14.98
N GLY A 61 9.62 -5.20 14.12
CA GLY A 61 10.07 -6.57 14.39
C GLY A 61 9.04 -7.65 14.04
N THR A 62 7.80 -7.28 13.68
CA THR A 62 6.80 -8.22 13.16
C THR A 62 7.34 -8.98 11.95
N LEU A 63 7.20 -10.31 11.94
CA LEU A 63 7.54 -11.14 10.78
C LEU A 63 6.60 -10.80 9.63
N ILE A 64 7.15 -10.70 8.43
CA ILE A 64 6.39 -10.47 7.18
C ILE A 64 6.46 -11.72 6.31
N GLY A 65 7.60 -12.42 6.35
CA GLY A 65 7.84 -13.62 5.57
C GLY A 65 9.31 -14.02 5.59
N HIS A 66 9.64 -14.97 4.74
CA HIS A 66 10.98 -15.49 4.56
C HIS A 66 11.39 -15.47 3.09
N ASP A 67 12.65 -15.18 2.82
CA ASP A 67 13.29 -15.36 1.52
C ASP A 67 14.40 -16.40 1.68
N GLY A 68 14.04 -17.68 1.51
CA GLY A 68 14.89 -18.79 1.92
C GLY A 68 15.19 -18.72 3.43
N PRO A 69 16.46 -18.70 3.87
CA PRO A 69 16.80 -18.63 5.29
C PRO A 69 16.65 -17.22 5.90
N ARG A 70 16.51 -16.17 5.07
CA ARG A 70 16.43 -14.79 5.55
C ARG A 70 15.02 -14.47 6.01
N ALA A 71 14.85 -14.12 7.29
CA ALA A 71 13.62 -13.51 7.77
C ALA A 71 13.48 -12.07 7.25
N ILE A 72 12.28 -11.72 6.78
CA ILE A 72 11.87 -10.37 6.41
C ILE A 72 10.98 -9.86 7.54
N ILE A 73 11.42 -8.82 8.23
CA ILE A 73 10.74 -8.26 9.39
C ILE A 73 10.41 -6.79 9.15
N ALA A 74 9.40 -6.28 9.84
CA ALA A 74 9.05 -4.87 9.89
C ALA A 74 10.21 -4.04 10.49
N PRO A 75 10.91 -3.18 9.71
CA PRO A 75 12.14 -2.54 10.17
C PRO A 75 11.91 -1.30 11.05
N PHE A 76 10.72 -0.69 11.00
CA PHE A 76 10.39 0.55 11.72
C PHE A 76 8.96 0.55 12.27
N GLU A 77 8.65 1.53 13.12
CA GLU A 77 7.35 1.68 13.78
C GLU A 77 6.60 2.91 13.23
N PRO A 78 5.35 2.76 12.75
CA PRO A 78 4.79 1.54 12.20
C PRO A 78 5.39 1.23 10.82
N THR A 79 5.51 -0.05 10.47
CA THR A 79 5.81 -0.47 9.09
C THR A 79 4.52 -0.70 8.32
N VAL A 80 4.31 0.04 7.23
CA VAL A 80 3.14 -0.12 6.38
C VAL A 80 3.50 -0.91 5.11
N LEU A 81 2.73 -1.98 4.84
CA LEU A 81 2.95 -2.81 3.66
C LEU A 81 2.29 -2.22 2.41
N ILE A 82 3.07 -1.83 1.41
CA ILE A 82 2.57 -1.27 0.16
C ILE A 82 2.66 -2.30 -0.96
N MET A 83 1.49 -2.66 -1.48
CA MET A 83 1.28 -3.59 -2.61
C MET A 83 2.06 -4.91 -2.50
N PRO A 84 1.75 -5.77 -1.50
CA PRO A 84 2.25 -7.14 -1.49
C PRO A 84 1.89 -7.87 -2.80
N THR A 85 2.90 -8.43 -3.48
CA THR A 85 2.70 -9.13 -4.74
C THR A 85 2.15 -10.54 -4.52
N ARG A 86 1.36 -11.03 -5.48
CA ARG A 86 1.00 -12.46 -5.56
C ARG A 86 1.96 -13.26 -6.45
N ARG A 87 2.89 -12.59 -7.14
CA ARG A 87 3.83 -13.20 -8.09
C ARG A 87 5.21 -13.26 -7.45
N LEU A 88 5.54 -14.40 -6.84
CA LEU A 88 6.73 -14.58 -6.00
C LEU A 88 7.92 -15.12 -6.80
N TYR A 89 8.42 -14.33 -7.76
CA TYR A 89 9.57 -14.71 -8.59
C TYR A 89 10.83 -13.92 -8.19
N PRO A 90 12.02 -14.55 -8.19
CA PRO A 90 13.29 -13.84 -7.99
C PRO A 90 13.44 -12.62 -8.91
N GLY A 91 14.00 -11.55 -8.35
CA GLY A 91 14.17 -10.26 -9.02
C GLY A 91 12.91 -9.37 -9.03
N LYS A 92 11.75 -9.86 -8.60
CA LYS A 92 10.54 -9.03 -8.43
C LYS A 92 10.46 -8.43 -7.03
N THR A 93 9.81 -7.28 -6.92
CA THR A 93 9.44 -6.70 -5.63
C THR A 93 8.37 -7.56 -4.97
N ALA A 94 8.66 -8.06 -3.76
CA ALA A 94 7.68 -8.73 -2.92
C ALA A 94 6.68 -7.72 -2.33
N VAL A 95 7.22 -6.70 -1.67
CA VAL A 95 6.46 -5.66 -0.96
C VAL A 95 7.32 -4.42 -0.79
N ARG A 96 6.70 -3.25 -0.70
CA ARG A 96 7.36 -1.99 -0.31
C ARG A 96 7.00 -1.67 1.14
N LEU A 97 7.97 -1.25 1.93
CA LEU A 97 7.78 -0.94 3.35
C LEU A 97 7.81 0.58 3.49
N ALA A 98 6.78 1.15 4.11
CA ALA A 98 6.58 2.59 4.16
C ALA A 98 6.18 3.09 5.55
N GLN A 99 6.53 4.33 5.88
CA GLN A 99 6.04 5.03 7.07
C GLN A 99 4.93 6.02 6.69
N PRO A 100 3.90 6.21 7.54
CA PRO A 100 2.98 7.33 7.40
C PRO A 100 3.72 8.65 7.55
N ILE A 101 3.35 9.63 6.74
CA ILE A 101 3.89 11.00 6.81
C ILE A 101 2.75 12.01 6.72
N THR A 102 2.98 13.21 7.25
CA THR A 102 2.17 14.38 6.91
C THR A 102 2.79 15.02 5.67
N PRO A 103 2.02 15.32 4.62
CA PRO A 103 2.54 16.10 3.51
C PRO A 103 2.93 17.50 4.02
N ASN A 104 4.19 17.91 3.76
CA ASN A 104 4.85 19.16 4.18
C ASN A 104 5.66 19.15 5.49
N ASP A 105 6.02 17.98 6.04
CA ASP A 105 7.13 17.86 7.00
C ASP A 105 8.50 17.75 6.31
#